data_AF-A9DWC9-F1
#
_entry.id   AF-A9DWC9-F1
#
_cell.length_a   1.000
_cell.length_b   1.000
_cell.length_c   1.000
_cell.angle_alpha   90.00
_cell.angle_beta   90.00
_cell.angle_gamma   90.00
#
_symmetry.space_group_name_H-M   'P 1'
#
loop_
_entity.id
_entity.type
_entity.pdbx_description
1 polymer ?
#
loop_
_entity_poly.entity_id
_entity_poly.type
_entity_poly.pdbx_seq_one_letter_code
_entity_poly.pdbx_strand_id
1 'polypeptide(L)'
;MPQKRSIKDLIDGLVDKDGLKTEVTITLTNQTLLKVIIALLLSGIAIIVIANLVKNVVPDHQLTAIKAEIQTIRSHLKIKT
;
A
#
# COMPACT_ATOMS: atom_id res chain seq x y z
N MET A 1 -7.51 60.43 -8.00
CA MET A 1 -8.77 59.65 -7.98
C MET A 1 -8.39 58.20 -7.68
N PRO A 2 -8.81 57.61 -6.55
CA PRO A 2 -8.37 56.28 -6.16
C PRO A 2 -9.00 55.26 -7.12
N GLN A 3 -8.16 54.59 -7.91
CA GLN A 3 -8.58 53.56 -8.86
C GLN A 3 -9.16 52.41 -8.04
N LYS A 4 -10.50 52.31 -8.02
CA LYS A 4 -11.24 51.29 -7.28
C LYS A 4 -10.97 49.95 -7.96
N ARG A 5 -9.91 49.24 -7.53
CA ARG A 5 -9.58 47.90 -8.04
C ARG A 5 -10.79 47.01 -7.79
N SER A 6 -11.48 46.65 -8.85
CA SER A 6 -12.67 45.84 -8.79
C SER A 6 -12.25 44.42 -8.41
N ILE A 7 -12.93 43.79 -7.45
CA ILE A 7 -12.70 42.38 -7.08
C ILE A 7 -12.82 41.48 -8.32
N LYS A 8 -13.60 41.91 -9.31
CA LYS A 8 -13.72 41.28 -10.62
C LYS A 8 -12.40 41.18 -11.38
N ASP A 9 -11.57 42.23 -11.37
CA ASP A 9 -10.26 42.22 -12.05
C ASP A 9 -9.26 41.29 -11.36
N LEU A 10 -9.39 41.11 -10.04
CA LEU A 10 -8.57 40.17 -9.26
C LEU A 10 -8.96 38.71 -9.53
N ILE A 11 -10.25 38.45 -9.75
CA ILE A 11 -10.78 37.11 -10.04
C ILE A 11 -10.55 36.73 -11.51
N ASP A 12 -10.72 37.67 -12.44
CA ASP A 12 -10.44 37.45 -13.87
C ASP A 12 -8.95 37.14 -14.15
N GLY A 13 -8.04 37.56 -13.26
CA GLY A 13 -6.62 37.16 -13.32
C GLY A 13 -6.32 35.73 -12.83
N LEU A 14 -7.24 35.12 -12.07
CA LEU A 14 -7.10 33.78 -11.48
C LEU A 14 -7.90 32.71 -12.23
N VAL A 15 -8.91 33.11 -13.00
CA VAL A 15 -9.85 32.22 -13.68
C VAL A 15 -9.82 32.54 -15.17
N ASP A 16 -9.25 31.62 -15.95
CA ASP A 16 -9.34 31.69 -17.42
C ASP A 16 -10.68 31.08 -17.87
N LYS A 17 -11.10 31.34 -19.11
CA LYS A 17 -12.44 30.96 -19.62
C LYS A 17 -12.75 29.45 -19.55
N ASP A 18 -11.73 28.60 -19.39
CA ASP A 18 -11.85 27.15 -19.31
C ASP A 18 -11.56 26.57 -17.90
N GLY A 19 -11.30 27.41 -16.89
CA GLY A 19 -11.08 26.98 -15.49
C GLY A 19 -10.03 27.78 -14.72
N LEU A 20 -9.83 27.45 -13.43
CA LEU A 20 -8.73 28.02 -12.64
C LEU A 20 -7.40 27.72 -13.32
N LYS A 21 -6.53 28.73 -13.41
CA LYS A 21 -5.17 28.63 -13.97
C LYS A 21 -4.21 27.87 -13.05
N THR A 22 -4.60 26.67 -12.63
CA THR A 22 -3.81 25.75 -11.81
C THR A 22 -3.29 24.63 -12.70
N GLU A 23 -2.39 24.98 -13.62
CA GLU A 23 -1.44 23.99 -14.12
C GLU A 23 -0.51 23.65 -12.95
N VAL A 24 -0.84 22.59 -12.22
CA VAL A 24 0.01 22.07 -11.15
C VAL A 24 1.13 21.30 -11.84
N THR A 25 2.15 22.01 -12.30
CA THR A 25 3.40 21.41 -12.77
C THR A 25 4.14 20.85 -11.54
N ILE A 26 3.97 19.56 -11.28
CA ILE A 26 4.75 18.86 -10.24
C ILE A 26 6.17 18.69 -10.77
N THR A 27 7.07 19.60 -10.41
CA THR A 27 8.49 19.51 -10.75
C THR A 27 9.13 18.40 -9.91
N LEU A 28 9.07 17.17 -10.41
CA LEU A 28 9.80 16.04 -9.85
C LEU A 28 11.30 16.26 -10.08
N THR A 29 11.98 16.75 -9.06
CA THR A 29 13.45 16.75 -9.04
C THR A 29 13.96 15.30 -9.04
N ASN A 30 15.17 15.06 -9.58
CA ASN A 30 15.81 13.74 -9.58
C ASN A 30 15.83 13.09 -8.18
N GLN A 31 15.93 13.90 -7.13
CA GLN A 31 15.88 13.45 -5.73
C GLN A 31 14.51 12.88 -5.34
N THR A 32 13.42 13.56 -5.72
CA THR A 32 12.05 13.09 -5.49
C THR A 32 11.75 11.82 -6.27
N LEU A 33 12.18 11.74 -7.53
CA LEU A 33 12.02 10.54 -8.35
C LEU A 33 12.77 9.34 -7.75
N LEU A 34 14.01 9.55 -7.31
CA LEU A 34 14.80 8.53 -6.64
C LEU A 34 14.12 8.02 -5.35
N LYS A 35 13.56 8.93 -4.53
CA LYS A 35 12.82 8.56 -3.32
C LYS A 35 11.59 7.69 -3.64
N VAL A 36 10.85 8.03 -4.70
CA VAL A 36 9.68 7.23 -5.14
C VAL A 36 10.12 5.84 -5.59
N ILE A 37 11.20 5.74 -6.37
CA ILE A 37 11.74 4.46 -6.83
C ILE A 37 12.19 3.60 -5.63
N ILE A 38 12.93 4.19 -4.68
CA ILE A 38 13.37 3.48 -3.47
C ILE A 38 12.18 3.00 -2.64
N ALA A 39 11.16 3.85 -2.45
CA ALA A 39 9.95 3.49 -1.72
C ALA A 39 9.23 2.30 -2.38
N LEU A 40 9.12 2.30 -3.71
CA LEU A 40 8.52 1.20 -4.47
C LEU A 40 9.33 -0.10 -4.31
N LEU A 41 10.65 -0.03 -4.42
CA LEU A 41 11.53 -1.20 -4.24
C LEU A 41 11.41 -1.79 -2.82
N LEU A 42 11.45 -0.94 -1.80
CA LEU A 42 11.30 -1.36 -0.40
C LEU A 42 9.92 -1.98 -0.14
N SER A 43 8.86 -1.43 -0.74
CA SER A 43 7.51 -1.99 -0.62
C SER A 43 7.41 -3.41 -1.19
N GLY A 44 8.07 -3.67 -2.33
CA GLY A 44 8.13 -5.00 -2.93
C GLY A 44 8.84 -6.00 -2.02
N ILE A 45 9.98 -5.62 -1.45
CA ILE A 45 10.73 -6.46 -0.51
C ILE A 45 9.89 -6.78 0.73
N ALA A 46 9.23 -5.77 1.31
CA ALA A 46 8.40 -5.94 2.50
C ALA A 46 7.28 -6.97 2.28
N ILE A 47 6.61 -6.94 1.14
CA ILE A 47 5.54 -7.89 0.80
C ILE A 47 6.09 -9.32 0.73
N ILE A 48 7.24 -9.53 0.08
CA ILE A 48 7.87 -10.85 -0.05
C ILE A 48 8.26 -11.40 1.34
N VAL A 49 8.85 -10.55 2.18
CA VAL A 49 9.25 -10.93 3.55
C VAL A 49 8.02 -11.34 4.37
N ILE A 50 6.96 -10.54 4.35
CA ILE A 50 5.72 -10.86 5.07
C ILE A 50 5.11 -12.15 4.55
N ALA A 51 5.05 -12.36 3.23
CA ALA A 51 4.50 -13.57 2.63
C ALA A 51 5.28 -14.82 3.07
N ASN A 52 6.61 -14.76 3.09
CA ASN A 52 7.45 -15.87 3.56
C ASN A 52 7.32 -16.10 5.07
N LEU A 53 7.21 -15.03 5.86
CA LEU A 53 7.00 -15.13 7.29
C LEU A 53 5.66 -15.82 7.59
N VAL A 54 4.58 -15.38 6.94
CA VAL A 54 3.24 -15.96 7.11
C VAL A 54 3.24 -17.44 6.75
N LYS A 55 3.85 -17.82 5.60
CA LYS A 55 3.93 -19.23 5.18
C LYS A 55 4.68 -20.14 6.17
N ASN A 56 5.69 -19.60 6.86
CA ASN A 56 6.57 -20.41 7.71
C ASN A 56 6.18 -20.37 9.20
N VAL A 57 5.54 -19.29 9.66
CA VAL A 57 5.20 -19.08 11.08
C VAL A 57 3.74 -19.40 11.36
N VAL A 58 2.84 -19.15 10.41
CA VAL A 58 1.43 -19.52 10.61
C VAL A 58 1.32 -21.03 10.40
N PRO A 59 0.89 -21.78 11.44
CA PRO A 59 0.73 -23.22 11.30
C PRO A 59 -0.29 -23.50 10.21
N ASP A 60 0.10 -24.33 9.25
CA ASP A 60 -0.81 -24.78 8.22
C ASP A 60 -1.94 -25.56 8.90
N HIS A 61 -3.15 -24.98 8.82
CA HIS A 61 -4.33 -25.50 9.49
C HIS A 61 -4.66 -26.91 8.99
N GLN A 62 -4.35 -27.22 7.72
CA GLN A 62 -4.59 -28.53 7.13
C GLN A 62 -3.60 -29.56 7.68
N LEU A 63 -2.31 -29.22 7.71
CA LEU A 63 -1.29 -30.10 8.30
C LEU A 63 -1.54 -30.35 9.79
N THR A 64 -2.00 -29.33 10.51
CA THR A 64 -2.35 -29.44 11.93
C THR A 64 -3.53 -30.40 12.14
N ALA A 65 -4.59 -30.28 11.32
CA ALA A 65 -5.74 -31.17 11.37
C ALA A 65 -5.35 -32.63 11.06
N ILE A 66 -4.56 -32.85 10.00
CA ILE A 66 -4.06 -34.17 9.63
C ILE A 66 -3.24 -34.79 10.76
N LYS A 67 -2.38 -34.01 11.43
CA LYS A 67 -1.59 -34.48 12.57
C LYS A 67 -2.47 -34.91 13.75
N ALA A 68 -3.57 -34.19 14.00
CA ALA A 68 -4.52 -34.55 15.04
C ALA A 68 -5.29 -35.84 14.71
N GLU A 69 -5.69 -36.04 13.45
CA GLU A 69 -6.31 -37.29 12.99
C GLU A 69 -5.36 -38.48 13.11
N ILE A 70 -4.10 -38.32 12.69
CA ILE A 70 -3.08 -39.36 12.84
C ILE A 70 -2.84 -39.71 14.32
N GLN A 71 -2.79 -38.71 15.21
CA GLN A 71 -2.67 -38.96 16.65
C GLN A 71 -3.87 -39.75 17.19
N THR A 72 -5.07 -39.41 16.73
CA THR A 72 -6.30 -40.10 17.10
C THR A 72 -6.29 -41.55 16.62
N ILE A 73 -5.91 -41.81 15.37
CA ILE A 73 -5.78 -43.18 14.85
C ILE A 73 -4.75 -43.98 15.66
N ARG A 74 -3.59 -43.36 15.97
CA ARG A 74 -2.52 -44.00 16.73
C ARG A 74 -2.95 -44.37 18.15
N SER A 75 -3.73 -43.53 18.82
CA SER A 75 -4.25 -43.85 20.16
C SER A 75 -5.25 -45.00 20.11
N HIS A 76 -6.14 -45.02 19.12
CA HIS A 76 -7.11 -46.12 18.94
C HIS A 76 -6.43 -47.47 18.66
N LEU A 77 -5.33 -47.47 17.89
CA LEU A 77 -4.56 -48.68 17.62
C LEU A 77 -3.75 -49.17 18.82
N LYS A 78 -3.19 -48.26 19.63
CA LYS A 78 -2.47 -48.62 20.88
C LYS A 78 -3.38 -49.20 21.97
N ILE A 79 -4.67 -48.87 21.97
CA ILE A 79 -5.66 -49.40 22.92
C ILE A 79 -6.11 -50.82 22.53
N LYS A 80 -5.83 -51.28 21.30
CA LYS A 80 -6.32 -52.55 20.75
C LYS A 80 -5.29 -53.69 20.75
N THR A 81 -4.15 -53.51 21.42
CA THR A 81 -3.12 -54.51 21.70
C THR A 81 -2.83 -54.55 23.18
#